data_AF-A0A9X2NLU2-F1
#
_entry.id   AF-A0A9X2NLU2-F1
#
_cell.length_a   1.000
_cell.length_b   1.000
_cell.length_c   1.000
_cell.angle_alpha   90.00
_cell.angle_beta   90.00
_cell.angle_gamma   90.00
#
_symmetry.space_group_name_H-M   'P 1'
#
loop_
_entity.id
_entity.type
_entity.pdbx_description
1 polymer ?
#
loop_
_entity_poly.entity_id
_entity_poly.type
_entity_poly.pdbx_seq_one_letter_code
_entity_poly.pdbx_strand_id
1 'polypeptide(L)'
;MAEPGALALARMRATGQIPLTAQVPAAWHRQAADAGRRLVEAVVPGRLPVVMLGWWDGVEPVAGGDTGVERTKTSQVVLLTFAAVLGACWPDRSEHPFPGIAAEEDTILAAVAALGPITASAAEGGAAGRRHSKGALRRLDDARLLSIDGSEVRLGPAAALWSEEQVTALRSVYDRLPRLGERE
;
A
#
# COMPACT_ATOMS: atom_id res chain seq x y z
N MET A 1 -25.06 -15.22 13.82
CA MET A 1 -25.83 -14.17 13.14
C MET A 1 -24.83 -13.16 12.60
N ALA A 2 -24.86 -12.82 11.31
CA ALA A 2 -23.89 -11.91 10.70
C ALA A 2 -24.02 -10.50 11.31
N GLU A 3 -22.90 -9.82 11.52
CA GLU A 3 -22.87 -8.43 12.03
C GLU A 3 -23.72 -7.53 11.11
N PRO A 4 -24.58 -6.65 11.66
CA PRO A 4 -25.32 -5.69 10.84
C PRO A 4 -24.36 -4.87 9.99
N GLY A 5 -24.61 -4.72 8.69
CA GLY A 5 -23.58 -4.17 7.81
C GLY A 5 -23.26 -2.70 8.09
N ALA A 6 -24.14 -1.91 8.71
CA ALA A 6 -23.80 -0.56 9.17
C ALA A 6 -22.69 -0.58 10.24
N LEU A 7 -22.73 -1.56 11.15
CA LEU A 7 -21.69 -1.76 12.15
C LEU A 7 -20.40 -2.28 11.50
N ALA A 8 -20.50 -3.20 10.54
CA ALA A 8 -19.35 -3.66 9.77
C ALA A 8 -18.67 -2.51 9.02
N LEU A 9 -19.44 -1.66 8.33
CA LEU A 9 -18.92 -0.47 7.65
C LEU A 9 -18.25 0.51 8.63
N ALA A 10 -18.86 0.75 9.79
CA ALA A 10 -18.28 1.60 10.83
C ALA A 10 -16.94 1.03 11.33
N ARG A 11 -16.88 -0.29 11.54
CA ARG A 11 -15.65 -0.99 11.93
C ARG A 11 -14.59 -0.90 10.82
N MET A 12 -14.93 -1.15 9.56
CA MET A 12 -13.99 -0.99 8.43
C MET A 12 -13.42 0.43 8.35
N ARG A 13 -14.22 1.47 8.63
CA ARG A 13 -13.72 2.86 8.69
C ARG A 13 -12.78 3.10 9.86
N ALA A 14 -13.09 2.54 11.03
CA ALA A 14 -12.30 2.73 12.25
C ALA A 14 -10.98 1.95 12.23
N THR A 15 -10.99 0.73 11.69
CA THR A 15 -9.83 -0.18 11.71
C THR A 15 -9.09 -0.25 10.38
N GLY A 16 -9.70 0.22 9.29
CA GLY A 16 -9.21 0.11 7.92
C GLY A 16 -9.64 -1.19 7.22
N GLN A 17 -9.79 -2.29 7.96
CA GLN A 17 -10.16 -3.60 7.41
C GLN A 17 -10.85 -4.50 8.45
N ILE A 18 -11.60 -5.49 7.98
CA ILE A 18 -12.15 -6.59 8.81
C ILE A 18 -11.63 -7.93 8.28
N PRO A 19 -11.11 -8.83 9.13
CA PRO A 19 -10.80 -10.20 8.74
C PRO A 19 -12.05 -10.96 8.30
N LEU A 20 -11.95 -11.65 7.17
CA LEU A 20 -12.99 -12.53 6.66
C LEU A 20 -12.68 -13.98 7.01
N THR A 21 -13.64 -14.62 7.68
CA THR A 21 -13.64 -16.07 7.94
C THR A 21 -14.60 -16.83 7.02
N ALA A 22 -15.44 -16.10 6.29
CA ALA A 22 -16.41 -16.58 5.32
C ALA A 22 -16.61 -15.51 4.22
N GLN A 23 -17.51 -15.78 3.28
CA GLN A 23 -17.85 -14.84 2.22
C GLN A 23 -18.43 -13.53 2.76
N VAL A 24 -18.19 -12.43 2.05
CA VAL A 24 -18.75 -11.12 2.38
C VAL A 24 -20.29 -11.17 2.32
N PRO A 25 -21.00 -10.79 3.40
CA PRO A 25 -22.45 -10.77 3.39
C PRO A 25 -23.02 -9.78 2.35
N ALA A 26 -24.03 -10.20 1.58
CA ALA A 26 -24.69 -9.35 0.57
C ALA A 26 -25.25 -8.03 1.14
N ALA A 27 -25.65 -8.01 2.41
CA ALA A 27 -26.10 -6.80 3.10
C ALA A 27 -24.99 -5.74 3.19
N TRP A 28 -23.73 -6.15 3.35
CA TRP A 28 -22.60 -5.23 3.43
C TRP A 28 -22.34 -4.57 2.08
N HIS A 29 -22.46 -5.31 0.97
CA HIS A 29 -22.34 -4.74 -0.38
C HIS A 29 -23.38 -3.66 -0.64
N ARG A 30 -24.64 -3.93 -0.31
CA ARG A 30 -25.75 -2.96 -0.48
C ARG A 30 -25.49 -1.69 0.32
N GLN A 31 -25.14 -1.82 1.60
CA GLN A 31 -24.91 -0.66 2.47
C GLN A 31 -23.64 0.11 2.10
N ALA A 32 -22.61 -0.56 1.58
CA ALA A 32 -21.44 0.12 1.02
C ALA A 32 -21.85 0.95 -0.20
N ALA A 33 -22.63 0.38 -1.12
CA ALA A 33 -23.13 1.07 -2.30
C ALA A 33 -23.99 2.28 -1.95
N ASP A 34 -24.92 2.15 -0.99
CA ASP A 34 -25.75 3.25 -0.49
C ASP A 34 -24.90 4.40 0.11
N ALA A 35 -23.72 4.08 0.62
CA ALA A 35 -22.76 5.04 1.16
C ALA A 35 -21.76 5.58 0.11
N GLY A 36 -21.94 5.27 -1.18
CA GLY A 36 -21.01 5.66 -2.26
C GLY A 36 -19.66 4.95 -2.19
N ARG A 37 -19.62 3.76 -1.58
CA ARG A 37 -18.40 2.96 -1.39
C ARG A 37 -18.53 1.60 -2.08
N ARG A 38 -17.39 0.96 -2.32
CA ARG A 38 -17.32 -0.46 -2.69
C ARG A 38 -16.62 -1.26 -1.61
N LEU A 39 -16.94 -2.55 -1.53
CA LEU A 39 -16.16 -3.49 -0.75
C LEU A 39 -15.05 -4.05 -1.62
N VAL A 40 -13.85 -4.12 -1.05
CA VAL A 40 -12.69 -4.72 -1.69
C VAL A 40 -12.18 -5.83 -0.80
N GLU A 41 -12.17 -7.04 -1.33
CA GLU A 41 -11.56 -8.19 -0.69
C GLU A 41 -10.09 -8.24 -1.08
N ALA A 42 -9.22 -8.33 -0.07
CA ALA A 42 -7.79 -8.44 -0.25
C ALA A 42 -7.29 -9.74 0.36
N VAL A 43 -6.58 -10.52 -0.47
CA VAL A 43 -6.00 -11.81 -0.09
C VAL A 43 -4.49 -11.69 -0.18
N VAL A 44 -3.83 -11.80 0.98
CA VAL A 44 -2.36 -11.90 1.06
C VAL A 44 -2.01 -13.35 1.36
N PRO A 45 -1.08 -13.99 0.62
CA PRO A 45 -0.65 -15.34 0.91
C PRO A 45 -0.24 -15.53 2.38
N GLY A 46 -0.70 -16.61 3.01
CA GLY A 46 -0.39 -16.92 4.42
C GLY A 46 -1.17 -16.10 5.46
N ARG A 47 -2.05 -15.18 5.06
CA ARG A 47 -2.90 -14.39 5.98
C ARG A 47 -4.38 -14.65 5.74
N LEU A 48 -5.19 -14.37 6.75
CA LEU A 48 -6.64 -14.37 6.59
C LEU A 48 -7.04 -13.29 5.57
N PRO A 49 -7.95 -13.59 4.62
CA PRO A 49 -8.53 -12.57 3.75
C PRO A 49 -9.13 -11.44 4.57
N VAL A 50 -9.11 -10.24 4.03
CA VAL A 50 -9.69 -9.07 4.69
C VAL A 50 -10.61 -8.33 3.73
N VAL A 51 -11.63 -7.68 4.26
CA VAL A 51 -12.47 -6.75 3.50
C VAL A 51 -12.25 -5.32 3.96
N MET A 52 -12.22 -4.41 3.00
CA MET A 52 -11.99 -2.98 3.18
C MET A 52 -13.04 -2.17 2.42
N LEU A 53 -13.16 -0.89 2.80
CA LEU A 53 -13.98 0.07 2.07
C LEU A 53 -13.14 0.83 1.05
N GLY A 54 -13.39 0.59 -0.23
CA GLY A 54 -12.88 1.40 -1.34
C GLY A 54 -13.87 2.51 -1.74
N TRP A 55 -13.38 3.49 -2.49
CA TRP A 55 -14.25 4.35 -3.28
C TRP A 55 -14.57 3.67 -4.62
N TRP A 56 -15.66 4.06 -5.23
CA TRP A 56 -15.86 3.78 -6.65
C TRP A 56 -14.88 4.61 -7.46
N ASP A 57 -14.40 4.05 -8.57
CA ASP A 57 -13.47 4.72 -9.47
C ASP A 57 -14.10 6.03 -9.97
N GLY A 58 -13.37 7.14 -9.82
CA GLY A 58 -13.81 8.49 -10.17
C GLY A 58 -14.67 9.17 -9.10
N VAL A 59 -14.93 8.50 -7.96
CA VAL A 59 -15.69 9.04 -6.82
C VAL A 59 -14.76 9.28 -5.62
N GLU A 60 -13.45 9.08 -5.78
CA GLU A 60 -12.46 9.39 -4.76
C GLU A 60 -12.50 10.88 -4.39
N PRO A 61 -12.39 11.22 -3.09
CA PRO A 61 -12.22 12.61 -2.68
C PRO A 61 -10.95 13.18 -3.30
N VAL A 62 -11.08 14.32 -3.98
CA VAL A 62 -9.94 15.05 -4.54
C VAL A 62 -8.93 15.34 -3.43
N ALA A 63 -7.65 15.05 -3.68
CA ALA A 63 -6.57 15.45 -2.79
C ALA A 63 -6.09 16.86 -3.21
N GLY A 64 -6.41 17.90 -2.44
CA GLY A 64 -6.03 19.28 -2.80
C GLY A 64 -6.37 20.32 -1.74
N GLY A 65 -5.80 21.53 -1.91
CA GLY A 65 -5.96 22.66 -0.97
C GLY A 65 -7.40 23.12 -0.79
N ASP A 66 -8.25 22.92 -1.79
CA ASP A 66 -9.65 23.37 -1.78
C ASP A 66 -10.59 22.46 -0.97
N THR A 67 -10.07 21.41 -0.34
CA THR A 67 -10.86 20.50 0.50
C THR A 67 -11.05 21.00 1.93
N GLY A 68 -10.37 22.08 2.32
CA GLY A 68 -10.34 22.56 3.71
C GLY A 68 -9.58 21.65 4.68
N VAL A 69 -8.94 20.57 4.17
CA VAL A 69 -8.11 19.65 4.96
C VAL A 69 -6.67 19.78 4.51
N GLU A 70 -5.83 20.38 5.36
CA GLU A 70 -4.39 20.44 5.12
C GLU A 70 -3.78 19.04 5.30
N ARG A 71 -3.31 18.44 4.21
CA ARG A 71 -2.59 17.18 4.26
C ARG A 71 -1.09 17.45 4.28
N THR A 72 -0.42 16.98 5.32
CA THR A 72 1.04 17.01 5.38
C THR A 72 1.62 16.18 4.22
N LYS A 73 2.56 16.74 3.47
CA LYS A 73 3.25 16.01 2.41
C LYS A 73 4.03 14.83 3.01
N THR A 74 3.86 13.64 2.43
CA THR A 74 4.66 12.46 2.79
C THR A 74 6.14 12.73 2.54
N SER A 75 7.01 12.31 3.46
CA SER A 75 8.45 12.55 3.32
C SER A 75 9.03 11.79 2.13
N GLN A 76 10.07 12.36 1.52
CA GLN A 76 10.74 11.77 0.37
C GLN A 76 11.30 10.37 0.66
N VAL A 77 11.82 10.14 1.87
CA VAL A 77 12.30 8.81 2.28
C VAL A 77 11.17 7.79 2.26
N VAL A 78 9.96 8.12 2.72
CA VAL A 78 8.82 7.20 2.68
C VAL A 78 8.42 6.90 1.24
N LEU A 79 8.39 7.91 0.37
CA LEU A 79 8.07 7.73 -1.04
C LEU A 79 9.10 6.86 -1.77
N LEU A 80 10.40 7.10 -1.56
CA LEU A 80 11.47 6.32 -2.19
C LEU A 80 11.53 4.89 -1.66
N THR A 81 11.32 4.68 -0.36
CA THR A 81 11.18 3.34 0.22
C THR A 81 9.99 2.63 -0.41
N PHE A 82 8.84 3.27 -0.55
CA PHE A 82 7.68 2.65 -1.16
C PHE A 82 7.89 2.32 -2.64
N ALA A 83 8.57 3.19 -3.39
CA ALA A 83 8.96 2.93 -4.77
C ALA A 83 9.91 1.71 -4.88
N ALA A 84 10.88 1.57 -3.96
CA ALA A 84 11.75 0.39 -3.93
C ALA A 84 10.99 -0.90 -3.59
N VAL A 85 10.00 -0.82 -2.69
CA VAL A 85 9.12 -1.98 -2.43
C VAL A 85 8.29 -2.33 -3.66
N LEU A 86 7.72 -1.35 -4.36
CA LEU A 86 7.05 -1.59 -5.64
C LEU A 86 7.99 -2.26 -6.64
N GLY A 87 9.22 -1.77 -6.76
CA GLY A 87 10.23 -2.35 -7.65
C GLY A 87 10.55 -3.82 -7.36
N ALA A 88 10.55 -4.21 -6.07
CA ALA A 88 10.87 -5.57 -5.62
C ALA A 88 9.67 -6.51 -5.58
N CYS A 89 8.48 -6.02 -5.22
CA CYS A 89 7.28 -6.82 -5.01
C CYS A 89 6.34 -6.88 -6.24
N TRP A 90 6.53 -6.02 -7.25
CA TRP A 90 5.71 -5.99 -8.47
C TRP A 90 6.55 -6.37 -9.70
N PRO A 91 6.75 -7.67 -9.98
CA PRO A 91 7.68 -8.15 -11.01
C PRO A 91 7.13 -8.08 -12.44
N ASP A 92 5.82 -8.00 -12.61
CA ASP A 92 5.17 -7.94 -13.92
C ASP A 92 4.24 -6.72 -13.99
N ARG A 93 4.59 -5.75 -14.85
CA ARG A 93 3.82 -4.52 -15.05
C ARG A 93 2.40 -4.75 -15.61
N SER A 94 2.16 -5.89 -16.25
CA SER A 94 0.85 -6.21 -16.82
C SER A 94 -0.15 -6.59 -15.74
N GLU A 95 0.32 -7.16 -14.63
CA GLU A 95 -0.48 -7.55 -13.48
C GLU A 95 -0.75 -6.37 -12.54
N HIS A 96 -1.78 -6.51 -11.71
CA HIS A 96 -2.05 -5.57 -10.62
C HIS A 96 -0.93 -5.67 -9.55
N PRO A 97 -0.42 -4.56 -8.98
CA PRO A 97 0.68 -4.60 -8.01
C PRO A 97 0.39 -5.47 -6.79
N PHE A 98 -0.82 -5.38 -6.24
CA PHE A 98 -1.26 -6.24 -5.13
C PHE A 98 -1.78 -7.60 -5.63
N PRO A 99 -1.45 -8.73 -4.97
CA PRO A 99 -0.59 -8.84 -3.77
C PRO A 99 0.92 -8.89 -4.09
N GLY A 100 1.28 -9.06 -5.36
CA GLY A 100 2.66 -9.17 -5.79
C GLY A 100 3.41 -10.36 -5.18
N ILE A 101 4.73 -10.28 -5.15
CA ILE A 101 5.62 -11.28 -4.54
C ILE A 101 6.23 -10.77 -3.23
N ALA A 102 6.73 -11.70 -2.40
CA ALA A 102 7.55 -11.33 -1.25
C ALA A 102 8.93 -10.90 -1.72
N ALA A 103 9.50 -9.92 -1.04
CA ALA A 103 10.89 -9.54 -1.17
C ALA A 103 11.52 -9.39 0.22
N GLU A 104 12.81 -9.70 0.32
CA GLU A 104 13.56 -9.50 1.56
C GLU A 104 13.72 -8.01 1.89
N GLU A 105 13.53 -7.66 3.17
CA GLU A 105 13.71 -6.31 3.72
C GLU A 105 15.09 -5.77 3.32
N ASP A 106 16.13 -6.59 3.38
CA ASP A 106 17.48 -6.17 3.05
C ASP A 106 17.66 -5.81 1.58
N THR A 107 17.00 -6.52 0.66
CA THR A 107 17.00 -6.20 -0.78
C THR A 107 16.37 -4.83 -1.03
N ILE A 108 15.25 -4.56 -0.37
CA ILE A 108 14.56 -3.26 -0.46
C ILE A 108 15.45 -2.15 0.09
N LEU A 109 16.01 -2.34 1.29
CA LEU A 109 16.88 -1.34 1.92
C LEU A 109 18.14 -1.07 1.08
N ALA A 110 18.70 -2.09 0.43
CA ALA A 110 19.82 -1.95 -0.47
C ALA A 110 19.44 -1.19 -1.75
N ALA A 111 18.26 -1.45 -2.33
CA ALA A 111 17.74 -0.69 -3.48
C ALA A 111 17.53 0.80 -3.14
N VAL A 112 17.02 1.11 -1.95
CA VAL A 112 16.90 2.51 -1.48
C VAL A 112 18.27 3.16 -1.30
N ALA A 113 19.23 2.45 -0.70
CA ALA A 113 20.59 2.96 -0.52
C ALA A 113 21.32 3.23 -1.85
N ALA A 114 21.05 2.43 -2.88
CA ALA A 114 21.63 2.59 -4.21
C ALA A 114 21.18 3.88 -4.93
N LEU A 115 20.07 4.50 -4.50
CA LEU A 115 19.63 5.81 -5.02
C LEU A 115 20.55 6.97 -4.61
N GLY A 116 21.49 6.73 -3.68
CA GLY A 116 22.55 7.68 -3.37
C GLY A 116 22.05 9.00 -2.76
N PRO A 117 22.72 10.15 -3.04
CA PRO A 117 22.44 11.43 -2.37
C PRO A 117 21.04 12.02 -2.55
N ILE A 118 20.19 11.43 -3.40
CA ILE A 118 18.76 11.78 -3.51
C ILE A 118 18.04 11.54 -2.17
N THR A 119 18.56 10.62 -1.33
CA THR A 119 18.11 10.42 0.06
C THR A 119 18.92 11.23 1.09
N ALA A 120 20.02 11.89 0.69
CA ALA A 120 20.98 12.53 1.60
C ALA A 120 20.55 13.90 2.15
N SER A 121 19.42 14.46 1.71
CA SER A 121 18.78 15.57 2.42
C SER A 121 18.17 15.15 3.78
N ALA A 122 18.23 13.85 4.16
CA ALA A 122 17.70 13.34 5.42
C ALA A 122 18.71 12.66 6.37
N ALA A 123 19.92 12.31 5.94
CA ALA A 123 21.02 11.89 6.83
C ALA A 123 22.27 11.59 5.99
N GLU A 124 23.44 11.90 6.53
CA GLU A 124 24.75 11.43 6.04
C GLU A 124 24.70 9.93 5.73
N GLY A 125 25.28 9.54 4.59
CA GLY A 125 25.27 8.15 4.12
C GLY A 125 25.74 7.15 5.18
N GLY A 126 25.12 5.97 5.23
CA GLY A 126 25.45 4.91 6.19
C GLY A 126 24.29 4.49 7.08
N ALA A 127 24.58 4.14 8.34
CA ALA A 127 23.63 3.54 9.27
C ALA A 127 22.39 4.42 9.58
N ALA A 128 22.52 5.74 9.49
CA ALA A 128 21.42 6.68 9.71
C ALA A 128 20.35 6.60 8.60
N GLY A 129 20.76 6.61 7.32
CA GLY A 129 19.85 6.43 6.17
C GLY A 129 19.09 5.10 6.21
N ARG A 130 19.76 4.02 6.66
CA ARG A 130 19.13 2.71 6.87
C ARG A 130 18.07 2.75 7.99
N ARG A 131 18.32 3.46 9.09
CA ARG A 131 17.33 3.64 10.18
C ARG A 131 16.08 4.40 9.70
N HIS A 132 16.25 5.44 8.90
CA HIS A 132 15.11 6.18 8.34
C HIS A 132 14.27 5.32 7.40
N SER A 133 14.92 4.53 6.55
CA SER A 133 14.25 3.62 5.61
C SER A 133 13.50 2.49 6.33
N LYS A 134 14.09 1.91 7.39
CA LYS A 134 13.40 0.94 8.26
C LYS A 134 12.23 1.57 9.03
N GLY A 135 12.34 2.85 9.40
CA GLY A 135 11.23 3.62 9.96
C GLY A 135 10.12 3.89 8.93
N ALA A 136 10.48 4.10 7.66
CA ALA A 136 9.52 4.24 6.57
C ALA A 136 8.76 2.94 6.29
N LEU A 137 9.44 1.79 6.26
CA LEU A 137 8.79 0.47 6.11
C LEU A 137 7.72 0.25 7.18
N ARG A 138 8.05 0.50 8.47
CA ARG A 138 7.08 0.41 9.56
C ARG A 138 5.88 1.33 9.38
N ARG A 139 6.10 2.60 8.99
CA ARG A 139 4.97 3.52 8.73
C ARG A 139 4.08 3.06 7.57
N LEU A 140 4.66 2.47 6.53
CA LEU A 140 3.90 1.95 5.40
C LEU A 140 3.13 0.67 5.76
N ASP A 141 3.67 -0.16 6.64
CA ASP A 141 2.98 -1.32 7.23
C ASP A 141 1.84 -0.88 8.15
N ASP A 142 2.05 0.12 9.02
CA ASP A 142 1.02 0.74 9.86
C ASP A 142 -0.12 1.32 9.00
N ALA A 143 0.22 1.88 7.83
CA ALA A 143 -0.72 2.38 6.84
C ALA A 143 -1.33 1.28 5.95
N ARG A 144 -0.95 0.00 6.16
CA ARG A 144 -1.40 -1.19 5.41
C ARG A 144 -1.07 -1.16 3.91
N LEU A 145 -0.19 -0.25 3.49
CA LEU A 145 0.36 -0.21 2.13
C LEU A 145 1.37 -1.33 1.94
N LEU A 146 1.99 -1.80 3.03
CA LEU A 146 2.83 -2.97 3.09
C LEU A 146 2.26 -4.02 4.05
N SER A 147 2.78 -5.23 3.94
CA SER A 147 2.62 -6.31 4.90
C SER A 147 4.01 -6.86 5.20
N ILE A 148 4.47 -6.72 6.44
CA ILE A 148 5.77 -7.24 6.89
C ILE A 148 5.57 -8.48 7.77
N ASP A 149 6.31 -9.55 7.48
CA ASP A 149 6.38 -10.78 8.29
C ASP A 149 7.84 -11.23 8.43
N GLY A 150 8.41 -11.07 9.63
CA GLY A 150 9.85 -11.25 9.82
C GLY A 150 10.66 -10.29 8.95
N SER A 151 11.43 -10.83 8.00
CA SER A 151 12.17 -10.06 6.98
C SER A 151 11.47 -10.00 5.63
N GLU A 152 10.37 -10.73 5.43
CA GLU A 152 9.63 -10.70 4.18
C GLU A 152 8.70 -9.48 4.14
N VAL A 153 8.74 -8.75 3.02
CA VAL A 153 7.90 -7.59 2.74
C VAL A 153 7.06 -7.88 1.51
N ARG A 154 5.77 -7.54 1.56
CA ARG A 154 4.82 -7.58 0.44
C ARG A 154 4.05 -6.28 0.34
N LEU A 155 3.39 -6.05 -0.79
CA LEU A 155 2.36 -5.02 -0.88
C LEU A 155 1.17 -5.42 -0.01
N GLY A 156 0.71 -4.46 0.79
CA GLY A 156 -0.34 -4.65 1.78
C GLY A 156 -1.74 -4.43 1.20
N PRO A 157 -2.79 -4.81 1.96
CA PRO A 157 -4.18 -4.71 1.51
C PRO A 157 -4.59 -3.33 0.98
N ALA A 158 -4.04 -2.23 1.51
CA ALA A 158 -4.39 -0.89 1.01
C ALA A 158 -4.01 -0.69 -0.47
N ALA A 159 -3.03 -1.41 -1.00
CA ALA A 159 -2.70 -1.37 -2.43
C ALA A 159 -3.77 -2.04 -3.31
N ALA A 160 -4.57 -2.96 -2.76
CA ALA A 160 -5.72 -3.55 -3.46
C ALA A 160 -6.86 -2.53 -3.72
N LEU A 161 -6.84 -1.39 -3.01
CA LEU A 161 -7.83 -0.33 -3.17
C LEU A 161 -7.53 0.59 -4.35
N TRP A 162 -6.38 0.44 -5.00
CA TRP A 162 -6.02 1.30 -6.12
C TRP A 162 -6.96 1.09 -7.30
N SER A 163 -7.32 2.19 -7.96
CA SER A 163 -8.11 2.15 -9.18
C SER A 163 -7.23 1.79 -10.38
N GLU A 164 -7.85 1.34 -11.48
CA GLU A 164 -7.12 1.05 -12.72
C GLU A 164 -6.38 2.27 -13.27
N GLU A 165 -6.91 3.48 -13.06
CA GLU A 165 -6.23 4.73 -13.44
C GLU A 165 -4.93 4.92 -12.64
N GLN A 166 -4.97 4.70 -11.32
CA GLN A 166 -3.79 4.80 -10.46
C GLN A 166 -2.73 3.75 -10.81
N VAL A 167 -3.16 2.51 -11.07
CA VAL A 167 -2.28 1.43 -11.52
C VAL A 167 -1.68 1.76 -12.89
N THR A 168 -2.47 2.30 -13.82
CA THR A 168 -1.98 2.73 -15.13
C THR A 168 -0.97 3.86 -15.04
N ALA A 169 -1.19 4.83 -14.15
CA ALA A 169 -0.21 5.88 -13.87
C ALA A 169 1.10 5.30 -13.33
N LEU A 170 1.05 4.31 -12.42
CA LEU A 170 2.23 3.61 -11.93
C LEU A 170 2.95 2.80 -13.02
N ARG A 171 2.21 2.13 -13.92
CA ARG A 171 2.78 1.40 -15.07
C ARG A 171 3.63 2.32 -15.95
N SER A 172 3.26 3.58 -16.11
CA SER A 172 4.00 4.56 -16.93
C SER A 172 5.41 4.88 -16.39
N VAL A 173 5.65 4.65 -15.10
CA VAL A 173 6.94 4.87 -14.44
C VAL A 173 7.59 3.58 -13.94
N TYR A 174 7.05 2.42 -14.33
CA TYR A 174 7.47 1.10 -13.86
C TYR A 174 8.97 0.83 -14.05
N ASP A 175 9.51 1.20 -15.21
CA ASP A 175 10.92 1.00 -15.54
C ASP A 175 11.87 1.93 -14.77
N ARG A 176 11.32 2.92 -14.06
CA ARG A 176 12.06 3.84 -13.18
C ARG A 176 12.00 3.44 -11.71
N LEU A 177 11.30 2.36 -11.38
CA LEU A 177 11.23 1.87 -10.00
C LEU A 177 12.64 1.45 -9.53
N PRO A 178 13.05 1.84 -8.31
CA PRO A 178 14.30 1.37 -7.73
C PRO A 178 14.30 -0.15 -7.62
N ARG A 179 15.29 -0.78 -8.25
CA ARG A 179 15.54 -2.22 -8.14
C ARG A 179 17.00 -2.43 -7.78
N LEU A 180 17.28 -3.46 -7.00
CA LEU A 180 18.63 -3.98 -6.94
C LEU A 180 18.87 -4.64 -8.30
N GLY A 181 19.56 -3.96 -9.21
CA GLY A 181 19.92 -4.57 -10.48
C GLY A 181 20.71 -5.85 -10.24
N GLU A 182 20.51 -6.85 -11.09
CA GLU A 182 21.60 -7.78 -11.38
C GLU A 182 22.75 -6.90 -11.88
N ARG A 183 23.84 -6.83 -11.13
CA ARG A 183 25.05 -6.16 -11.64
C ARG A 183 25.49 -6.96 -12.87
N GLU A 184 25.27 -6.41 -14.06
CA GLU A 184 26.05 -6.79 -15.25
C GLU A 184 27.53 -6.41 -15.05
#